data_AF-A0A933MLS6-F1
#
_entry.id   AF-A0A933MLS6-F1
#
_cell.length_a   1.000
_cell.length_b   1.000
_cell.length_c   1.000
_cell.angle_alpha   90.00
_cell.angle_beta   90.00
_cell.angle_gamma   90.00
#
_symmetry.space_group_name_H-M   'P 1'
#
loop_
_entity.id
_entity.type
_entity.pdbx_description
1 polymer ?
#
loop_
_entity_poly.entity_id
_entity_poly.type
_entity_poly.pdbx_seq_one_letter_code
_entity_poly.pdbx_strand_id
1 'polypeptide(L)'
;DYTACEERLGKPVGSDFREGKITYPLIHLMRTASVADRAALEGLAAQEQVGDDDLALLRRLVERYEAVPATMRLVDEYLARARAQLTVVPGSPASRALHRLVDFVRERDW
;
A
#
# COMPACT_ATOMS: atom_id res chain seq x y z
N ASP A 1 -5.40 -4.25 -0.91
CA ASP A 1 -5.75 -3.98 -2.32
C ASP A 1 -4.90 -4.79 -3.32
N TYR A 2 -3.58 -4.81 -3.20
CA TYR A 2 -2.71 -5.59 -4.13
C TYR A 2 -2.20 -6.92 -3.57
N THR A 3 -2.59 -7.27 -2.33
CA THR A 3 -2.27 -8.55 -1.70
C THR A 3 -3.39 -9.56 -1.96
N ALA A 4 -3.01 -10.82 -2.15
CA ALA A 4 -3.86 -11.90 -2.66
C ALA A 4 -4.94 -12.44 -1.70
N CYS A 5 -5.34 -11.68 -0.68
CA CYS A 5 -6.30 -12.16 0.31
C CYS A 5 -7.68 -11.54 0.07
N GLU A 6 -8.35 -11.98 -0.99
CA GLU A 6 -9.77 -11.65 -1.24
C GLU A 6 -10.65 -12.05 -0.03
N GLU A 7 -10.32 -13.17 0.62
CA GLU A 7 -11.02 -13.71 1.79
C GLU A 7 -10.97 -12.79 3.02
N ARG A 8 -9.94 -11.93 3.14
CA ARG A 8 -9.79 -11.00 4.27
C ARG A 8 -10.28 -9.59 3.96
N LEU A 9 -10.09 -9.12 2.72
CA LEU A 9 -10.42 -7.75 2.31
C LEU A 9 -11.89 -7.58 1.87
N GLY A 10 -12.60 -8.67 1.55
CA GLY A 10 -14.00 -8.63 1.10
C GLY A 10 -14.21 -7.90 -0.23
N LYS A 11 -13.14 -7.66 -0.98
CA LYS A 11 -13.12 -6.95 -2.27
C LYS A 11 -12.10 -7.61 -3.22
N PRO A 12 -12.34 -7.59 -4.53
CA PRO A 12 -11.42 -8.15 -5.51
C PRO A 12 -10.07 -7.42 -5.49
N VAL A 13 -8.99 -8.16 -5.65
CA VAL A 13 -7.63 -7.60 -5.73
C VAL A 13 -7.55 -6.59 -6.89
N GLY A 14 -6.83 -5.49 -6.68
CA GLY A 14 -6.68 -4.41 -7.66
C GLY A 14 -7.95 -3.57 -7.83
N SER A 15 -8.79 -3.48 -6.79
CA SER A 15 -9.98 -2.63 -6.84
C SER A 15 -9.61 -1.16 -6.96
N ASP A 16 -8.56 -0.69 -6.28
CA ASP A 16 -8.07 0.69 -6.43
C ASP A 16 -7.60 0.92 -7.87
N PHE A 17 -6.90 -0.04 -8.48
CA PHE A 17 -6.45 0.07 -9.86
C PHE A 17 -7.61 0.21 -10.85
N ARG A 18 -8.66 -0.63 -10.72
CA ARG A 18 -9.85 -0.55 -11.58
C ARG A 18 -10.63 0.77 -11.41
N GLU A 19 -10.62 1.33 -10.20
CA GLU A 19 -11.23 2.63 -9.91
C GLU A 19 -10.36 3.82 -10.36
N GLY A 20 -9.20 3.58 -10.99
CA GLY A 20 -8.26 4.62 -11.41
C GLY A 20 -7.49 5.28 -10.25
N LYS A 21 -7.50 4.67 -9.06
CA LYS A 21 -6.82 5.18 -7.87
C LYS A 21 -5.36 4.77 -7.89
N ILE A 22 -4.50 5.77 -7.99
CA ILE A 22 -3.06 5.59 -7.89
C ILE A 22 -2.65 5.60 -6.41
N THR A 23 -2.41 4.42 -5.84
CA THR A 23 -1.97 4.26 -4.44
C THR A 23 -0.48 3.93 -4.34
N TYR A 24 0.06 3.91 -3.12
CA TYR A 24 1.50 3.82 -2.90
C TYR A 24 2.20 2.62 -3.57
N PRO A 25 1.63 1.39 -3.59
CA PRO A 25 2.25 0.28 -4.33
C PRO A 25 2.50 0.60 -5.81
N LEU A 26 1.56 1.27 -6.49
CA LEU A 26 1.73 1.70 -7.89
C LEU A 26 2.75 2.83 -8.01
N ILE A 27 2.73 3.80 -7.10
CA ILE A 27 3.74 4.88 -7.07
C ILE A 27 5.15 4.30 -6.91
N HIS A 28 5.29 3.28 -6.05
CA HIS A 28 6.55 2.57 -5.87
C HIS A 28 6.99 1.89 -7.16
N LEU A 29 6.09 1.11 -7.79
CA LEU A 29 6.33 0.47 -9.09
C LEU A 29 6.77 1.48 -10.16
N MET A 30 6.03 2.58 -10.33
CA MET A 30 6.36 3.62 -11.30
C MET A 30 7.73 4.27 -11.04
N ARG A 31 8.27 4.19 -9.83
CA ARG A 31 9.60 4.73 -9.50
C ARG A 31 10.71 3.71 -9.70
N THR A 32 10.49 2.45 -9.34
CA THR A 32 11.54 1.41 -9.28
C THR A 32 11.53 0.44 -10.46
N ALA A 33 10.43 0.37 -11.20
CA ALA A 33 10.29 -0.53 -12.34
C ALA A 33 11.21 -0.17 -13.49
N SER A 34 11.64 -1.23 -14.21
CA SER A 34 12.32 -1.12 -15.48
C SER A 34 11.49 -0.32 -16.49
N VAL A 35 12.13 0.23 -17.52
CA VAL A 35 11.43 1.00 -18.57
C VAL A 35 10.34 0.15 -19.24
N ALA A 36 10.63 -1.14 -19.49
CA ALA A 36 9.67 -2.06 -20.12
C ALA A 36 8.47 -2.35 -19.21
N ASP A 37 8.70 -2.64 -17.93
CA ASP A 37 7.61 -2.93 -16.99
C ASP A 37 6.78 -1.68 -16.68
N ARG A 38 7.40 -0.50 -16.68
CA ARG A 38 6.69 0.78 -16.55
C ARG A 38 5.79 1.05 -17.75
N ALA A 39 6.29 0.85 -18.96
CA ALA A 39 5.48 0.99 -20.18
C ALA A 39 4.30 -0.01 -20.19
N ALA A 40 4.51 -1.24 -19.71
CA ALA A 40 3.42 -2.20 -19.53
C ALA A 40 2.38 -1.69 -18.52
N LEU A 41 2.81 -1.16 -17.37
CA LEU A 41 1.91 -0.62 -16.34
C LEU A 41 1.13 0.62 -16.82
N GLU A 42 1.78 1.50 -17.59
CA GLU A 42 1.13 2.66 -18.23
C GLU A 42 0.09 2.20 -19.26
N GLY A 43 0.41 1.19 -20.06
CA GLY A 43 -0.54 0.57 -21.00
C GLY A 43 -1.76 -0.01 -20.30
N LEU A 44 -1.54 -0.74 -19.20
CA LEU A 44 -2.63 -1.27 -18.36
C LEU A 44 -3.50 -0.14 -17.79
N ALA A 45 -2.90 0.93 -17.28
CA ALA A 45 -3.63 2.06 -16.68
C ALA A 45 -4.45 2.88 -17.70
N ALA A 46 -4.12 2.77 -19.00
CA ALA A 46 -4.84 3.46 -20.08
C ALA A 46 -6.02 2.64 -20.65
N GLN A 47 -6.20 1.39 -20.23
CA GLN A 47 -7.30 0.55 -20.69
C GLN A 47 -8.65 1.00 -20.10
N GLU A 48 -9.72 1.00 -20.90
CA GLU A 48 -11.08 1.24 -20.40
C GLU A 48 -11.60 0.09 -19.54
N GLN A 49 -11.10 -1.14 -19.77
CA GLN A 49 -11.47 -2.34 -19.03
C GLN A 49 -10.21 -3.14 -18.70
N VAL A 50 -10.08 -3.52 -17.43
CA VAL A 50 -8.96 -4.31 -16.91
C VAL A 50 -9.47 -5.74 -16.66
N GLY A 51 -8.94 -6.70 -17.42
CA GLY A 51 -9.30 -8.11 -17.33
C GLY A 51 -8.49 -8.89 -16.28
N ASP A 52 -8.75 -10.19 -16.17
CA ASP A 52 -8.07 -11.06 -15.20
C ASP A 52 -6.57 -11.23 -15.52
N ASP A 53 -6.21 -11.32 -16.80
CA ASP A 53 -4.81 -11.41 -17.24
C ASP A 53 -4.01 -10.14 -16.91
N ASP A 54 -4.66 -8.97 -17.05
CA ASP A 54 -4.09 -7.67 -16.70
C ASP A 54 -3.79 -7.58 -15.20
N LEU A 55 -4.70 -8.10 -14.36
CA LEU A 55 -4.51 -8.16 -12.92
C LEU A 55 -3.44 -9.17 -12.52
N ALA A 56 -3.35 -10.29 -13.23
CA ALA A 56 -2.29 -11.27 -13.02
C ALA A 56 -0.91 -10.65 -13.33
N LEU A 57 -0.79 -9.85 -14.41
CA LEU A 57 0.41 -9.10 -14.71
C LEU A 57 0.71 -8.05 -13.62
N LEU A 58 -0.28 -7.25 -13.24
CA LEU A 58 -0.14 -6.24 -12.18
C LEU A 58 0.36 -6.86 -10.87
N ARG A 59 -0.21 -8.00 -10.46
CA ARG A 59 0.22 -8.74 -9.27
C ARG A 59 1.67 -9.21 -9.38
N ARG A 60 2.07 -9.78 -10.52
CA ARG A 60 3.46 -10.20 -10.75
C ARG A 60 4.42 -9.01 -10.64
N LEU A 61 4.04 -7.84 -11.14
CA LEU A 61 4.84 -6.63 -11.01
C LEU A 61 4.93 -6.18 -9.55
N VAL A 62 3.81 -6.11 -8.83
CA VAL A 62 3.76 -5.78 -7.39
C VAL A 62 4.69 -6.68 -6.57
N GLU A 63 4.66 -7.99 -6.83
CA GLU A 63 5.52 -8.97 -6.16
C GLU A 63 6.99 -8.80 -6.57
N ARG A 64 7.28 -8.71 -7.87
CA ARG A 64 8.65 -8.58 -8.42
C ARG A 64 9.40 -7.37 -7.88
N TYR A 65 8.70 -6.25 -7.71
CA TYR A 65 9.27 -4.99 -7.23
C TYR A 65 9.03 -4.74 -5.75
N GLU A 66 8.58 -5.77 -5.00
CA GLU A 66 8.37 -5.71 -3.55
C GLU A 66 7.53 -4.50 -3.11
N ALA A 67 6.51 -4.12 -3.90
CA ALA A 67 5.77 -2.88 -3.66
C ALA A 67 4.97 -2.91 -2.34
N VAL A 68 4.46 -4.07 -1.95
CA VAL A 68 3.79 -4.26 -0.65
C VAL A 68 4.79 -4.15 0.51
N PRO A 69 5.91 -4.91 0.54
CA PRO A 69 6.96 -4.69 1.52
C PRO A 69 7.45 -3.23 1.61
N ALA A 70 7.60 -2.54 0.47
CA ALA A 70 7.97 -1.13 0.44
C ALA A 70 6.92 -0.23 1.09
N THR A 71 5.63 -0.52 0.87
CA THR A 71 4.52 0.16 1.54
C THR A 71 4.59 -0.03 3.05
N MET A 72 4.86 -1.25 3.53
CA MET A 72 4.95 -1.53 4.96
C MET A 72 6.16 -0.84 5.61
N ARG A 73 7.30 -0.74 4.91
CA ARG A 73 8.44 0.06 5.37
C ARG A 73 8.07 1.53 5.55
N LEU A 74 7.35 2.10 4.58
CA LEU A 74 6.88 3.49 4.68
C LEU A 74 5.91 3.68 5.86
N VAL A 75 5.01 2.72 6.09
CA VAL A 75 4.13 2.71 7.27
C VAL A 75 4.97 2.74 8.55
N ASP A 76 5.98 1.88 8.65
CA ASP A 76 6.87 1.81 9.82
C ASP A 76 7.62 3.14 10.06
N GLU A 77 8.09 3.79 9.00
CA GLU A 77 8.71 5.12 9.09
C GLU A 77 7.74 6.17 9.64
N TYR A 78 6.50 6.20 9.16
CA TYR A 78 5.49 7.15 9.66
C TYR A 78 5.10 6.88 11.11
N LEU A 79 4.99 5.61 11.50
CA LEU A 79 4.70 5.23 12.89
C LEU A 79 5.86 5.62 13.82
N ALA A 80 7.11 5.42 13.40
CA ALA A 80 8.27 5.86 14.16
C ALA A 80 8.27 7.40 14.34
N ARG A 81 7.97 8.15 13.29
CA ARG A 81 7.80 9.61 13.35
C ARG A 81 6.67 10.01 14.30
N ALA A 82 5.53 9.35 14.24
CA ALA A 82 4.41 9.62 15.14
C ALA A 82 4.79 9.38 16.60
N ARG A 83 5.50 8.29 16.92
CA ARG A 83 6.02 8.03 18.27
C ARG A 83 6.96 9.14 18.75
N ALA A 84 7.89 9.56 17.91
CA ALA A 84 8.84 10.63 18.23
C ALA A 84 8.13 11.97 18.50
N GLN A 85 7.07 12.29 17.75
CA GLN A 85 6.29 13.52 18.00
C GLN A 85 5.47 13.46 19.29
N LEU A 86 5.09 12.27 19.76
CA LEU A 86 4.35 12.13 21.01
C LEU A 86 5.24 12.27 22.26
N THR A 87 6.57 12.14 22.16
CA THR A 87 7.46 12.23 23.33
C THR A 87 7.50 13.62 23.96
N VAL A 88 7.18 14.68 23.20
CA VAL A 88 7.12 16.06 23.72
C VAL A 88 5.78 16.41 24.35
N VAL A 89 4.78 15.55 24.23
CA VAL A 89 3.43 15.78 24.76
C VAL A 89 3.37 15.31 26.22
N PRO A 90 2.95 16.15 27.18
CA PRO A 90 2.81 15.74 28.57
C PRO A 90 1.88 14.53 28.75
N GLY A 91 2.20 13.70 29.75
CA GLY A 91 1.43 12.51 30.07
C GLY A 91 -0.01 12.86 30.48
N SER A 92 -0.99 12.37 29.72
CA SER A 92 -2.42 12.56 29.96
C SER A 92 -3.21 11.34 29.46
N PRO A 93 -4.49 11.17 29.83
CA PRO A 93 -5.33 10.12 29.25
C PRO A 93 -5.37 10.18 27.71
N ALA A 94 -5.38 11.38 27.13
CA ALA A 94 -5.39 11.60 25.69
C ALA A 94 -4.07 11.17 25.04
N SER A 95 -2.91 11.58 25.56
CA SER A 95 -1.61 11.18 24.98
C SER A 95 -1.38 9.67 25.07
N ARG A 96 -1.80 9.03 26.17
CA ARG A 96 -1.80 7.55 26.27
C ARG A 96 -2.69 6.88 25.22
N ALA A 97 -3.84 7.46 24.90
CA ALA A 97 -4.71 6.93 23.84
C ALA A 97 -4.06 7.05 22.45
N LEU A 98 -3.36 8.16 22.17
CA LEU A 98 -2.63 8.34 20.92
C LEU A 98 -1.45 7.35 20.79
N HIS A 99 -0.71 7.08 21.86
CA HIS A 99 0.33 6.04 21.84
C HIS A 99 -0.25 4.67 21.47
N ARG A 100 -1.36 4.27 22.10
CA ARG A 100 -2.04 3.00 21.77
C ARG A 100 -2.56 2.97 20.34
N LEU A 101 -3.03 4.10 19.81
CA LEU A 101 -3.48 4.19 18.42
C LEU A 101 -2.32 3.90 17.46
N VAL A 102 -1.13 4.41 17.74
CA VAL A 102 0.07 4.15 16.91
C VAL A 102 0.45 2.67 16.96
N ASP A 103 0.38 2.02 18.12
CA ASP A 103 0.57 0.57 18.25
C ASP A 103 -0.47 -0.21 17.42
N PHE A 104 -1.75 0.13 17.63
CA PHE A 104 -2.88 -0.53 16.98
C PHE A 104 -2.82 -0.45 15.45
N VAL A 105 -2.44 0.70 14.88
CA VAL A 105 -2.33 0.85 13.41
C VAL A 105 -1.33 -0.12 12.81
N ARG A 106 -0.28 -0.52 13.55
CA ARG A 106 0.69 -1.51 13.08
C ARG A 106 0.20 -2.94 13.21
N GLU A 107 -0.43 -3.25 14.33
CA GLU A 107 -0.83 -4.61 14.71
C GLU A 107 -2.10 -5.08 14.01
N ARG A 108 -2.88 -4.15 13.45
CA ARG A 108 -4.11 -4.50 12.74
C ARG A 108 -3.77 -5.32 11.50
N ASP A 109 -4.32 -6.53 11.44
CA ASP A 109 -4.34 -7.37 10.24
C ASP A 109 -5.15 -6.67 9.12
N TRP A 110 -4.61 -6.73 7.90
CA TRP A 110 -5.19 -6.19 6.65
C TRP A 110 -5.58 -7.31 5.70
#